data_AF-A0A2E1AG82-F1
#
_entry.id   AF-A0A2E1AG82-F1
#
_cell.length_a   1.000
_cell.length_b   1.000
_cell.length_c   1.000
_cell.angle_alpha   90.00
_cell.angle_beta   90.00
_cell.angle_gamma   90.00
#
_symmetry.space_group_name_H-M   'P 1'
#
loop_
_entity.id
_entity.type
_entity.pdbx_description
1 polymer ?
#
loop_
_entity_poly.entity_id
_entity_poly.type
_entity_poly.pdbx_seq_one_letter_code
_entity_poly.pdbx_strand_id
1 'polypeptide(L)'
;MIGRATLQLRERAPVKQHIEDTSRAYFPTRGTQWSEVKQQLAAFKDRDIGQNQGRLNVYCHQGTPELQTIRDEAYTMFSHGNAMLGGFMEGSGTMEAEVLRMALEILNGAENGVGFITTGGTESIFCAMHAAREWALVNRPVPGKPEIITPYSAHAAFDKACHFLG
;
A
#
# COMPACT_ATOMS: atom_id res chain seq x y z
N MET A 1 -11.87 -37.95 -14.52
CA MET A 1 -10.66 -38.50 -13.89
C MET A 1 -9.90 -37.34 -13.27
N ILE A 2 -10.15 -37.03 -11.99
CA ILE A 2 -9.66 -35.81 -11.33
C ILE A 2 -8.29 -36.11 -10.71
N GLY A 3 -7.22 -35.59 -11.32
CA GLY A 3 -5.88 -35.67 -10.78
C GLY A 3 -5.73 -34.76 -9.56
N ARG A 4 -5.63 -35.34 -8.37
CA ARG A 4 -5.19 -34.62 -7.17
C ARG A 4 -3.73 -34.21 -7.35
N ALA A 5 -3.48 -32.95 -7.66
CA ALA A 5 -2.16 -32.35 -7.54
C ALA A 5 -1.87 -32.11 -6.06
N THR A 6 -1.15 -33.03 -5.44
CA THR A 6 -0.56 -32.83 -4.11
C THR A 6 0.51 -31.76 -4.25
N LEU A 7 0.22 -30.53 -3.80
CA LEU A 7 1.23 -29.48 -3.63
C LEU A 7 2.22 -29.98 -2.57
N GLN A 8 3.31 -30.61 -3.01
CA GLN A 8 4.46 -30.82 -2.13
C GLN A 8 4.96 -29.44 -1.76
N LEU A 9 4.78 -29.07 -0.49
CA LEU A 9 5.42 -27.90 0.11
C LEU A 9 6.92 -28.07 -0.11
N ARG A 10 7.45 -27.40 -1.14
CA ARG A 10 8.90 -27.24 -1.30
C ARG A 10 9.39 -26.66 0.01
N GLU A 11 10.41 -27.29 0.60
CA GLU A 11 11.13 -26.74 1.73
C GLU A 11 11.36 -25.25 1.46
N ARG A 12 10.90 -24.40 2.39
CA ARG A 12 11.11 -22.96 2.26
C ARG A 12 12.60 -22.77 2.12
N ALA A 13 13.04 -22.25 0.97
CA ALA A 13 14.39 -21.76 0.82
C ALA A 13 14.68 -20.89 2.05
N PRO A 14 15.83 -21.08 2.72
CA PRO A 14 16.15 -20.27 3.89
C PRO A 14 16.00 -18.81 3.49
N VAL A 15 15.20 -18.07 4.27
CA VAL A 15 15.22 -16.60 4.20
C VAL A 15 16.69 -16.24 4.24
N LYS A 16 17.21 -15.54 3.23
CA LYS A 16 18.60 -15.05 3.27
C LYS A 16 18.72 -14.22 4.54
N GLN A 17 19.26 -14.82 5.59
CA GLN A 17 19.51 -14.17 6.86
C GLN A 17 20.68 -13.22 6.64
N HIS A 18 20.38 -11.97 6.29
CA HIS A 18 21.34 -10.87 6.36
C HIS A 18 21.40 -10.26 7.77
N ILE A 19 21.07 -11.01 8.81
CA ILE A 19 21.12 -10.55 10.20
C ILE A 19 22.24 -11.31 10.91
N GLU A 20 23.48 -10.94 10.59
CA GLU A 20 24.67 -11.44 11.30
C GLU A 20 24.90 -10.71 12.65
N ASP A 21 24.18 -9.61 12.90
CA ASP A 21 24.26 -8.85 14.17
C ASP A 21 22.92 -8.88 14.92
N THR A 22 22.87 -9.66 16.00
CA THR A 22 21.71 -9.79 16.90
C THR A 22 21.84 -8.95 18.17
N SER A 23 22.90 -8.14 18.31
CA SER A 23 23.13 -7.30 19.51
C SER A 23 22.02 -6.28 19.75
N ARG A 24 21.20 -6.00 18.73
CA ARG A 24 20.04 -5.10 18.75
C ARG A 24 18.70 -5.80 18.51
N ALA A 25 18.65 -7.14 18.63
CA ALA A 25 17.42 -7.91 18.44
C ALA A 25 16.41 -7.75 19.60
N TYR A 26 16.78 -7.05 20.68
CA TYR A 26 15.97 -6.89 21.89
C TYR A 26 15.74 -5.42 22.22
N PHE A 27 14.60 -5.14 22.86
CA PHE A 27 14.25 -3.79 23.30
C PHE A 27 15.32 -3.26 24.29
N PRO A 28 15.86 -2.05 24.09
CA PRO A 28 16.96 -1.57 24.92
C PRO A 28 16.45 -1.23 26.32
N THR A 29 17.25 -1.55 27.35
CA THR A 29 16.90 -1.26 28.75
C THR A 29 16.99 0.24 29.10
N ARG A 30 17.55 1.06 28.20
CA ARG A 30 17.70 2.52 28.33
C ARG A 30 17.53 3.18 26.97
N GLY A 31 17.07 4.43 26.95
CA GLY A 31 16.94 5.20 25.72
C GLY A 31 18.31 5.50 25.09
N THR A 32 18.42 5.30 23.78
CA THR A 32 19.58 5.70 22.97
C THR A 32 19.46 7.16 22.58
N GLN A 33 20.58 7.90 22.60
CA GLN A 33 20.58 9.30 22.18
C GLN A 33 20.25 9.44 20.69
N TRP A 34 19.53 10.51 20.34
CA TRP A 34 19.10 10.75 18.95
C TRP A 34 20.27 10.76 17.95
N SER A 35 21.41 11.36 18.30
CA SER A 35 22.58 11.42 17.42
C SER A 35 23.07 10.02 17.03
N GLU A 36 23.09 9.09 17.98
CA GLU A 36 23.49 7.71 17.74
C GLU A 36 22.43 6.98 16.91
N VAL A 37 21.14 7.12 17.24
CA VAL A 37 20.04 6.56 16.43
C VAL A 37 20.09 7.07 14.99
N LYS A 38 20.32 8.37 14.79
CA LYS A 38 20.45 8.99 13.47
C LYS A 38 21.61 8.41 12.67
N GLN A 39 22.77 8.19 13.30
CA GLN A 39 23.91 7.54 12.65
C GLN A 39 23.57 6.10 12.25
N GLN A 40 22.84 5.37 13.10
CA GLN A 40 22.39 4.01 12.78
C GLN A 40 21.42 4.00 11.59
N LEU A 41 20.46 4.93 11.55
CA LEU A 41 19.53 5.08 10.42
C LEU A 41 20.26 5.41 9.12
N ALA A 42 21.27 6.29 9.15
CA ALA A 42 22.11 6.58 7.99
C ALA A 42 22.85 5.33 7.50
N ALA A 43 23.43 4.55 8.41
CA ALA A 43 24.10 3.29 8.06
C ALA A 43 23.16 2.22 7.48
N PHE A 44 21.86 2.24 7.82
CA PHE A 44 20.87 1.42 7.12
C PHE A 44 20.56 1.97 5.72
N LYS A 45 20.35 3.29 5.61
CA LYS A 45 20.06 3.98 4.34
C LYS A 45 21.17 3.78 3.30
N ASP A 46 22.43 3.68 3.74
CA ASP A 46 23.60 3.45 2.87
C ASP A 46 23.66 2.02 2.31
N ARG A 47 22.91 1.07 2.88
CA ARG A 47 22.79 -0.30 2.34
C ARG A 47 21.75 -0.40 1.24
N ASP A 48 20.83 0.56 1.17
CA ASP A 48 19.85 0.61 0.10
C ASP A 48 20.51 1.02 -1.21
N ILE A 49 19.90 0.60 -2.30
CA ILE A 49 20.27 1.02 -3.65
C ILE A 49 20.20 2.55 -3.74
N GLY A 50 21.32 3.17 -4.11
CA GLY A 50 21.44 4.63 -4.21
C GLY A 50 20.45 5.21 -5.21
N GLN A 51 19.98 6.43 -4.98
CA GLN A 51 18.93 7.07 -5.79
C GLN A 51 19.27 7.12 -7.30
N ASN A 52 20.55 7.21 -7.64
CA ASN A 52 21.06 7.26 -9.02
C ASN A 52 21.65 5.93 -9.50
N GLN A 53 21.68 4.91 -8.66
CA GLN A 53 22.25 3.61 -8.98
C GLN A 53 21.11 2.62 -9.14
N GLY A 54 20.91 2.08 -10.34
CA GLY A 54 19.81 1.15 -10.62
C GLY A 54 18.56 1.87 -11.12
N ARG A 55 18.06 1.42 -12.28
CA ARG A 55 16.86 1.95 -12.94
C ARG A 55 15.58 1.50 -12.22
N LEU A 56 15.51 1.69 -10.90
CA LEU A 56 14.37 1.31 -10.06
C LEU A 56 13.27 2.37 -10.04
N ASN A 57 13.34 3.39 -10.89
CA ASN A 57 12.36 4.47 -10.98
C ASN A 57 10.92 3.99 -11.27
N VAL A 58 10.75 2.74 -11.74
CA VAL A 58 9.43 2.09 -11.90
C VAL A 58 8.82 1.64 -10.56
N TYR A 59 9.65 1.41 -9.54
CA TYR A 59 9.23 0.92 -8.22
C TYR A 59 9.34 1.98 -7.13
N CYS A 60 10.27 2.93 -7.28
CA CYS A 60 10.47 4.04 -6.34
C CYS A 60 10.38 5.36 -7.12
N HIS A 61 9.17 5.88 -7.30
CA HIS A 61 8.95 7.17 -7.94
C HIS A 61 9.45 8.31 -7.03
N GLN A 62 10.49 9.02 -7.47
CA GLN A 62 11.12 10.06 -6.65
C GLN A 62 10.69 11.47 -7.04
N GLY A 63 10.46 11.73 -8.34
CA GLY A 63 10.28 13.09 -8.85
C GLY A 63 11.58 13.90 -8.82
N THR A 64 11.47 15.20 -9.12
CA THR A 64 12.63 16.11 -9.07
C THR A 64 13.01 16.44 -7.61
N PRO A 65 14.24 16.90 -7.33
CA PRO A 65 14.62 17.32 -5.98
C PRO A 65 13.67 18.37 -5.38
N GLU A 66 13.16 19.28 -6.21
CA GLU A 66 12.20 20.30 -5.78
C GLU A 66 10.89 19.67 -5.31
N LEU A 67 10.38 18.67 -6.03
CA LEU A 67 9.18 17.93 -5.62
C LEU A 67 9.40 17.14 -4.34
N GLN A 68 10.60 16.57 -4.15
CA GLN A 68 10.95 15.86 -2.92
C GLN A 68 10.92 16.80 -1.71
N THR A 69 11.47 18.01 -1.83
CA THR A 69 11.41 19.04 -0.77
C THR A 69 9.96 19.39 -0.43
N ILE A 70 9.12 19.68 -1.44
CA ILE A 70 7.71 20.02 -1.22
C ILE A 70 6.97 18.87 -0.51
N ARG A 71 7.19 17.62 -0.93
CA ARG A 71 6.58 16.44 -0.31
C ARG A 71 6.99 16.30 1.15
N ASP A 72 8.28 16.44 1.44
CA ASP A 72 8.82 16.22 2.78
C ASP A 72 8.36 17.34 3.75
N GLU A 73 8.27 18.58 3.29
CA GLU A 73 7.69 19.69 4.05
C GLU A 73 6.20 19.47 4.32
N ALA A 74 5.41 19.12 3.31
CA ALA A 74 3.98 18.83 3.48
C ALA A 74 3.75 17.67 4.45
N TYR A 75 4.50 16.57 4.31
CA TYR A 75 4.41 15.44 5.24
C TYR A 75 4.72 15.89 6.68
N THR A 76 5.77 16.70 6.87
CA THR A 76 6.15 17.19 8.20
C THR A 76 5.01 17.99 8.86
N MET A 77 4.31 18.85 8.09
CA MET A 77 3.18 19.63 8.60
C MET A 77 2.03 18.77 9.13
N PHE A 78 1.75 17.62 8.50
CA PHE A 78 0.63 16.74 8.85
C PHE A 78 1.03 15.43 9.56
N SER A 79 2.32 15.24 9.86
CA SER A 79 2.90 13.98 10.36
C SER A 79 2.30 13.43 11.66
N HIS A 80 1.65 14.29 12.45
CA HIS A 80 0.99 13.92 13.72
C HIS A 80 -0.55 13.88 13.62
N GLY A 81 -1.08 14.04 12.40
CA GLY A 81 -2.51 13.96 12.13
C GLY A 81 -3.01 12.52 12.04
N ASN A 82 -4.31 12.35 12.24
CA ASN A 82 -4.97 11.06 12.10
C ASN A 82 -6.23 11.22 11.25
N ALA A 83 -6.21 10.69 10.02
CA ALA A 83 -7.32 10.77 9.08
C ALA A 83 -8.63 10.13 9.60
N MET A 84 -8.56 9.20 10.56
CA MET A 84 -9.75 8.68 11.25
C MET A 84 -10.57 9.78 11.94
N LEU A 85 -9.91 10.87 12.33
CA LEU A 85 -10.54 12.03 12.97
C LEU A 85 -10.97 13.11 11.95
N GLY A 86 -11.18 12.75 10.68
CA GLY A 86 -11.51 13.70 9.61
C GLY A 86 -12.65 14.69 9.94
N GLY A 87 -13.67 14.26 10.70
CA GLY A 87 -14.75 15.14 11.16
C GLY A 87 -14.31 16.24 12.16
N PHE A 88 -13.14 16.09 12.78
CA PHE A 88 -12.52 17.07 13.67
C PHE A 88 -11.28 17.73 13.04
N MET A 89 -10.75 17.19 11.94
CA MET A 89 -9.57 17.67 11.21
C MET A 89 -10.00 18.22 9.85
N GLU A 90 -10.77 19.31 9.86
CA GLU A 90 -11.40 19.91 8.68
C GLU A 90 -10.39 20.17 7.54
N GLY A 91 -9.22 20.74 7.86
CA GLY A 91 -8.19 21.03 6.85
C GLY A 91 -7.70 19.78 6.10
N SER A 92 -7.44 18.68 6.81
CA SER A 92 -7.07 17.41 6.18
C SER A 92 -8.21 16.83 5.37
N GLY A 93 -9.44 16.86 5.89
CA GLY A 93 -10.62 16.38 5.17
C GLY A 93 -10.89 17.14 3.87
N THR A 94 -10.74 18.47 3.89
CA THR A 94 -10.86 19.31 2.69
C THR A 94 -9.79 18.95 1.66
N MET A 95 -8.53 18.83 2.08
CA MET A 95 -7.43 18.44 1.18
C MET A 95 -7.66 17.05 0.56
N GLU A 96 -8.11 16.06 1.34
CA GLU A 96 -8.44 14.73 0.82
C GLU A 96 -9.59 14.79 -0.21
N ALA A 97 -10.65 15.56 0.08
CA ALA A 97 -11.78 15.73 -0.83
C ALA A 97 -11.38 16.40 -2.16
N GLU A 98 -10.52 17.42 -2.11
CA GLU A 98 -9.98 18.09 -3.29
C GLU A 98 -9.13 17.14 -4.15
N VAL A 99 -8.25 16.35 -3.52
CA VAL A 99 -7.45 15.34 -4.22
C VAL A 99 -8.32 14.30 -4.90
N LEU A 100 -9.38 13.83 -4.23
CA LEU A 100 -10.34 12.90 -4.82
C LEU A 100 -11.07 13.52 -6.01
N ARG A 101 -11.47 14.79 -5.91
CA ARG A 101 -12.13 15.50 -7.01
C ARG A 101 -11.22 15.66 -8.23
N MET A 102 -9.95 16.02 -8.01
CA MET A 102 -8.95 16.09 -9.08
C MET A 102 -8.72 14.72 -9.74
N ALA A 103 -8.64 13.65 -8.95
CA ALA A 103 -8.49 12.29 -9.48
C ALA A 103 -9.70 11.86 -10.33
N LEU A 104 -10.92 12.15 -9.86
CA LEU A 104 -12.14 11.90 -10.62
C LEU A 104 -12.18 12.69 -11.93
N GLU A 105 -11.79 13.96 -11.90
CA GLU A 105 -11.72 14.81 -13.10
C GLU A 105 -10.75 14.24 -14.15
N ILE A 106 -9.52 13.93 -13.75
CA ILE A 106 -8.49 13.38 -14.65
C ILE A 106 -8.94 12.05 -15.27
N LEU A 107 -9.69 11.23 -14.53
CA LEU A 107 -10.17 9.92 -14.96
C LEU A 107 -11.56 9.96 -15.64
N ASN A 108 -12.12 11.15 -15.88
CA ASN A 108 -13.47 11.33 -16.43
C ASN A 108 -14.55 10.57 -15.63
N GLY A 109 -14.44 10.62 -14.31
CA GLY A 109 -15.43 10.07 -13.39
C GLY A 109 -16.80 10.73 -13.55
N ALA A 110 -17.84 10.00 -13.14
CA ALA A 110 -19.20 10.53 -13.15
C ALA A 110 -19.31 11.84 -12.34
N GLU A 111 -20.27 12.69 -12.69
CA GLU A 111 -20.51 13.96 -11.99
C GLU A 111 -20.73 13.73 -10.47
N ASN A 112 -21.53 12.72 -10.14
CA ASN A 112 -21.79 12.24 -8.78
C ASN A 112 -20.84 11.11 -8.33
N GLY A 113 -19.70 10.94 -8.99
CA GLY A 113 -18.67 9.98 -8.61
C GLY A 113 -18.13 10.28 -7.22
N VAL A 114 -17.94 9.24 -6.42
CA VAL A 114 -17.36 9.32 -5.07
C VAL A 114 -16.20 8.35 -4.94
N GLY A 115 -15.33 8.59 -3.96
CA GLY A 115 -14.19 7.74 -3.68
C GLY A 115 -13.61 8.03 -2.29
N PHE A 116 -12.55 7.31 -1.97
CA PHE A 116 -11.78 7.53 -0.74
C PHE A 116 -10.32 7.15 -0.99
N ILE A 117 -9.40 7.71 -0.20
CA ILE A 117 -7.98 7.43 -0.30
C ILE A 117 -7.70 6.09 0.39
N THR A 118 -6.84 5.28 -0.23
CA THR A 118 -6.37 3.99 0.32
C THR A 118 -4.85 4.03 0.47
N THR A 119 -4.30 3.09 1.23
CA THR A 119 -2.85 2.97 1.47
C THR A 119 -2.06 2.55 0.21
N GLY A 120 -2.73 2.05 -0.82
CA GLY A 120 -2.12 1.75 -2.11
C GLY A 120 -2.97 0.85 -2.99
N GLY A 121 -2.48 0.54 -4.20
CA GLY A 121 -3.26 -0.14 -5.23
C GLY A 121 -3.82 -1.52 -4.85
N THR A 122 -3.15 -2.26 -3.96
CA THR A 122 -3.70 -3.54 -3.46
C THR A 122 -4.96 -3.33 -2.63
N GLU A 123 -4.98 -2.34 -1.74
CA GLU A 123 -6.17 -1.99 -0.97
C GLU A 123 -7.26 -1.41 -1.88
N SER A 124 -6.90 -0.54 -2.84
CA SER A 124 -7.86 -0.01 -3.82
C SER A 124 -8.59 -1.13 -4.58
N ILE A 125 -7.86 -2.13 -5.09
CA ILE A 125 -8.45 -3.30 -5.78
C ILE A 125 -9.34 -4.09 -4.83
N PHE A 126 -8.86 -4.36 -3.61
CA PHE A 126 -9.63 -5.11 -2.61
C PHE A 126 -10.96 -4.42 -2.28
N CYS A 127 -10.93 -3.11 -2.00
CA CYS A 127 -12.11 -2.32 -1.71
C CYS A 127 -13.09 -2.28 -2.89
N ALA A 128 -12.59 -2.12 -4.12
CA ALA A 128 -13.43 -2.13 -5.32
C ALA A 128 -14.13 -3.49 -5.51
N MET A 129 -13.40 -4.59 -5.32
CA MET A 129 -13.96 -5.95 -5.42
C MET A 129 -14.97 -6.23 -4.31
N HIS A 130 -14.67 -5.82 -3.07
CA HIS A 130 -15.62 -5.91 -1.96
C HIS A 130 -16.90 -5.13 -2.25
N ALA A 131 -16.79 -3.86 -2.66
CA ALA A 131 -17.95 -3.03 -2.99
C ALA A 131 -18.79 -3.62 -4.13
N ALA A 132 -18.14 -4.11 -5.20
CA ALA A 132 -18.83 -4.74 -6.33
C ALA A 132 -19.56 -6.03 -5.91
N ARG A 133 -18.93 -6.86 -5.07
CA ARG A 133 -19.53 -8.07 -4.50
C ARG A 133 -20.76 -7.73 -3.65
N GLU A 134 -20.62 -6.85 -2.66
CA GLU A 134 -21.72 -6.47 -1.77
C GLU A 134 -22.89 -5.88 -2.55
N TRP A 135 -22.60 -5.01 -3.52
CA TRP A 135 -23.63 -4.45 -4.39
C TRP A 135 -24.33 -5.54 -5.22
N ALA A 136 -23.59 -6.48 -5.80
CA ALA A 136 -24.14 -7.56 -6.61
C ALA A 136 -25.00 -8.53 -5.78
N LEU A 137 -24.60 -8.85 -4.54
CA LEU A 137 -25.39 -9.72 -3.65
C LEU A 137 -26.79 -9.15 -3.38
N VAL A 138 -26.91 -7.83 -3.28
CA VAL A 138 -28.20 -7.15 -3.03
C VAL A 138 -28.98 -6.91 -4.32
N ASN A 139 -28.32 -6.43 -5.37
CA ASN A 139 -29.01 -5.89 -6.56
C ASN A 139 -29.09 -6.89 -7.73
N ARG A 140 -28.21 -7.90 -7.75
CA ARG A 140 -28.10 -8.92 -8.81
C ARG A 140 -27.74 -10.28 -8.22
N PRO A 141 -28.56 -10.84 -7.31
CA PRO A 141 -28.23 -12.10 -6.67
C PRO A 141 -28.09 -13.21 -7.70
N VAL A 142 -26.93 -13.87 -7.69
CA VAL A 142 -26.65 -15.03 -8.53
C VAL A 142 -26.69 -16.30 -7.67
N PRO A 143 -27.25 -17.41 -8.17
CA PRO A 143 -27.14 -18.69 -7.48
C PRO A 143 -25.68 -19.13 -7.38
N GLY A 144 -25.25 -19.57 -6.20
CA GLY A 144 -23.90 -20.08 -5.98
C GLY A 144 -22.91 -19.01 -5.55
N LYS A 145 -21.64 -19.16 -5.96
CA LYS A 145 -20.56 -18.24 -5.60
C LYS A 145 -20.43 -17.13 -6.65
N PRO A 146 -20.27 -15.86 -6.24
CA PRO A 146 -19.92 -14.78 -7.16
C PRO A 146 -18.61 -15.09 -7.90
N GLU A 147 -18.52 -14.67 -9.17
CA GLU A 147 -17.33 -14.85 -9.99
C GLU A 147 -16.81 -13.51 -10.48
N ILE A 148 -15.50 -13.39 -10.62
CA ILE A 148 -14.81 -12.22 -11.18
C ILE A 148 -14.10 -12.66 -12.44
N ILE A 149 -14.38 -11.98 -13.56
CA ILE A 149 -13.74 -12.24 -14.85
C ILE A 149 -12.66 -11.18 -15.08
N THR A 150 -11.40 -11.58 -15.17
CA THR A 150 -10.27 -10.69 -15.44
C THR A 150 -9.35 -11.27 -16.52
N PRO A 151 -8.53 -10.43 -17.20
CA PRO A 151 -7.44 -10.92 -18.04
C PRO A 151 -6.39 -11.66 -17.22
N TYR A 152 -5.68 -12.60 -17.84
CA TYR A 152 -4.58 -13.34 -17.20
C TYR A 152 -3.47 -12.42 -16.64
N SER A 153 -3.26 -11.26 -17.25
CA SER A 153 -2.25 -10.29 -16.82
C SER A 153 -2.71 -9.36 -15.68
N ALA A 154 -3.90 -9.59 -15.11
CA ALA A 154 -4.39 -8.79 -14.00
C ALA A 154 -3.46 -8.87 -12.79
N HIS A 155 -3.42 -7.81 -11.98
CA HIS A 155 -2.56 -7.75 -10.81
C HIS A 155 -2.93 -8.86 -9.81
N ALA A 156 -1.94 -9.50 -9.16
CA ALA A 156 -2.17 -10.58 -8.20
C ALA A 156 -3.04 -10.20 -6.98
N ALA A 157 -3.34 -8.91 -6.80
CA ALA A 157 -4.30 -8.44 -5.80
C ALA A 157 -5.74 -8.91 -6.08
N PHE A 158 -6.10 -9.18 -7.34
CA PHE A 158 -7.40 -9.77 -7.68
C PHE A 158 -7.54 -11.18 -7.09
N ASP A 159 -6.55 -12.06 -7.31
CA ASP A 159 -6.55 -13.42 -6.73
C ASP A 159 -6.57 -13.38 -5.20
N LYS A 160 -5.78 -12.46 -4.62
CA LYS A 160 -5.77 -12.23 -3.17
C LYS A 160 -7.17 -11.84 -2.67
N ALA A 161 -7.83 -10.89 -3.32
CA ALA A 161 -9.16 -10.46 -2.94
C ALA A 161 -10.20 -11.58 -3.10
N CYS A 162 -10.17 -12.36 -4.19
CA CYS A 162 -11.03 -13.54 -4.34
C CYS A 162 -10.83 -14.55 -3.21
N HIS A 163 -9.58 -14.79 -2.79
CA HIS A 163 -9.30 -15.69 -1.67
C HIS A 163 -9.94 -15.21 -0.35
N PHE A 164 -9.89 -13.91 -0.06
CA PHE A 164 -10.43 -13.34 1.17
C PHE A 164 -11.95 -13.12 1.16
N LEU A 165 -12.52 -12.77 0.01
CA LEU A 165 -13.94 -12.41 -0.12
C LEU A 165 -14.85 -13.62 -0.43
N GLY A 166 -14.27 -14.74 -0.86
CA GLY A 166 -14.99 -16.00 -1.15
C GLY A 166 -15.70 -16.01 -2.50
#